data_AF-A0A9E1M4M8-F1
#
_entry.id   AF-A0A9E1M4M8-F1
#
_cell.length_a   1.000
_cell.length_b   1.000
_cell.length_c   1.000
_cell.angle_alpha   90.00
_cell.angle_beta   90.00
_cell.angle_gamma   90.00
#
_symmetry.space_group_name_H-M   'P 1'
#
loop_
_entity.id
_entity.type
_entity.pdbx_description
1 polymer ?
#
loop_
_entity_poly.entity_id
_entity_poly.type
_entity_poly.pdbx_seq_one_letter_code
_entity_poly.pdbx_strand_id
1 'polypeptide(L)'
;MKKNAEKIRKLGVFLTICVSAAVMVGCGKGQESEETEKLTVCTGSMQEYEVRKLVEAWQTMNDGIETEVIVVPSDDTLAETKITELRTEIMSGGGPDVFIMPCDENTEKEDAPELFPNPEKAMYSDLFLPLDDYISDAQYMDPDGWNQTIMDSGKTEEGQVLLPLTYRYYAYVFRTADLENPENLPESWEELISDPDPMFGEFMSYEARELLPYTFGKLADYQEEKLLFSEEELQERVDEAFTWKDKTATYQMETRPIVQGKVEKAFCEAVDYAATEEETAIALPNDQGGITAYVTVYAAINRNTEKPDQAFSLLDFLFSDEIMTGDGFPGEDPLTGIGKGCNPPDNFNGGISVNLKAAQKMSRNQVTKDLLEQMDRRINEVRYYSNLENEIYWMVYKCLARDKDSAPPLSAEERREVIHRTYEEMEMQMAE
;
A
#
# COMPACT_ATOMS: atom_id res chain seq x y z
N MET A 1 -6.32 41.03 11.98
CA MET A 1 -6.19 41.65 13.31
C MET A 1 -7.49 41.50 14.09
N LYS A 2 -7.39 40.94 15.30
CA LYS A 2 -8.47 40.66 16.28
C LYS A 2 -9.45 39.53 15.93
N LYS A 3 -8.96 38.29 15.92
CA LYS A 3 -9.73 37.10 16.34
C LYS A 3 -8.90 35.84 16.72
N ASN A 4 -7.56 35.89 16.70
CA ASN A 4 -6.69 34.74 17.03
C ASN A 4 -5.89 34.92 18.34
N ALA A 5 -6.39 35.67 19.32
CA ALA A 5 -5.63 36.01 20.54
C ALA A 5 -6.11 35.31 21.83
N GLU A 6 -7.09 34.39 21.77
CA GLU A 6 -7.67 33.80 22.99
C GLU A 6 -7.53 32.27 23.12
N LYS A 7 -6.81 31.58 22.23
CA LYS A 7 -6.50 30.15 22.40
C LYS A 7 -5.11 29.84 22.96
N ILE A 8 -4.24 30.83 23.19
CA ILE A 8 -2.87 30.66 23.72
C ILE A 8 -2.83 30.93 25.24
N ARG A 9 -3.82 30.42 26.00
CA ARG A 9 -3.81 30.62 27.46
C ARG A 9 -4.40 29.47 28.25
N LYS A 10 -4.00 28.24 27.94
CA LYS A 10 -4.05 27.09 28.85
C LYS A 10 -2.91 26.12 28.54
N LEU A 11 -1.66 26.58 28.58
CA LEU A 11 -0.52 25.68 28.79
C LEU A 11 -0.42 25.42 30.29
N GLY A 12 -1.02 24.32 30.73
CA GLY A 12 -0.80 23.77 32.06
C GLY A 12 0.57 23.11 32.08
N VAL A 13 1.51 23.74 32.77
CA VAL A 13 2.83 23.16 33.09
C VAL A 13 2.61 21.92 33.95
N PHE A 14 2.72 20.73 33.37
CA PHE A 14 2.87 19.49 34.12
C PHE A 14 4.33 19.41 34.59
N LEU A 15 4.55 19.88 35.82
CA LEU A 15 5.83 19.77 36.50
C LEU A 15 5.86 18.40 37.19
N THR A 16 6.43 17.39 36.54
CA THR A 16 6.64 16.07 37.14
C THR A 16 7.74 16.19 38.19
N ILE A 17 7.34 16.19 39.47
CA ILE A 17 8.25 16.16 40.62
C ILE A 17 8.65 14.70 40.85
N CYS A 18 9.82 14.30 40.34
CA CYS A 18 10.47 13.06 40.77
C CYS A 18 11.05 13.26 42.18
N VAL A 19 10.35 12.75 43.20
CA VAL A 19 10.89 12.62 44.56
C VAL A 19 11.81 11.40 44.60
N SER A 20 13.09 11.59 44.28
CA SER A 20 14.12 10.59 44.53
C SER A 20 14.66 10.74 45.96
N ALA A 21 14.38 9.72 46.77
CA ALA A 21 14.88 9.61 48.14
C ALA A 21 16.41 9.44 48.12
N ALA A 22 17.11 10.40 48.71
CA ALA A 22 18.55 10.33 48.93
C ALA A 22 18.88 9.27 50.00
N VAL A 23 19.54 8.19 49.58
CA VAL A 23 20.36 7.36 50.47
C VAL A 23 21.82 7.52 50.06
N MET A 24 22.63 7.90 51.04
CA MET A 24 24.01 8.34 50.92
C MET A 24 25.03 7.20 50.75
N VAL A 25 26.02 7.48 49.89
CA VAL A 25 27.45 7.10 49.95
C VAL A 25 27.88 5.72 49.44
N GLY A 26 28.61 5.76 48.31
CA GLY A 26 29.56 4.75 47.87
C GLY A 26 30.41 5.27 46.71
N CYS A 27 31.69 5.58 46.97
CA CYS A 27 32.64 6.17 46.02
C CYS A 27 32.85 5.36 44.73
N GLY A 28 32.87 6.08 43.60
CA GLY A 28 33.63 5.73 42.39
C GLY A 28 32.87 4.89 41.37
N LYS A 29 32.21 5.55 40.41
CA LYS A 29 31.86 4.98 39.10
C LYS A 29 31.85 6.09 38.05
N GLY A 30 32.31 5.76 36.85
CA GLY A 30 32.29 6.65 35.70
C GLY A 30 30.87 7.13 35.40
N GLN A 31 30.78 8.26 34.69
CA GLN A 31 29.54 8.67 34.04
C GLN A 31 29.12 7.54 33.10
N GLU A 32 28.22 6.66 33.55
CA GLU A 32 27.24 6.08 32.65
C GLU A 32 26.41 7.28 32.18
N SER A 33 26.65 7.72 30.95
CA SER A 33 25.64 8.48 30.22
C SER A 33 24.40 7.59 30.23
N GLU A 34 23.27 8.09 30.76
CA GLU A 34 21.97 7.51 30.42
C GLU A 34 21.91 7.51 28.89
N GLU A 35 22.00 6.33 28.27
CA GLU A 35 21.67 6.19 26.86
C GLU A 35 20.19 6.56 26.77
N THR A 36 19.90 7.75 26.26
CA THR A 36 18.53 8.12 25.90
C THR A 36 18.06 7.08 24.90
N GLU A 37 17.10 6.28 25.32
CA GLU A 37 16.57 5.18 24.53
C GLU A 37 15.94 5.74 23.24
N LYS A 38 16.49 5.40 22.08
CA LYS A 38 16.09 5.98 20.77
C LYS A 38 14.76 5.42 20.28
N LEU A 39 13.94 6.23 19.62
CA LEU A 39 12.80 5.73 18.85
C LEU A 39 13.33 4.96 17.63
N THR A 40 12.75 3.82 17.30
CA THR A 40 13.20 2.98 16.18
C THR A 40 12.14 2.92 15.08
N VAL A 41 12.55 3.13 13.83
CA VAL A 41 11.67 3.09 12.65
C VAL A 41 12.19 2.03 11.69
N CYS A 42 11.40 1.01 11.40
CA CYS A 42 11.74 -0.03 10.45
C CYS A 42 11.15 0.26 9.06
N THR A 43 11.96 0.09 8.02
CA THR A 43 11.55 0.28 6.62
C THR A 43 12.34 -0.59 5.64
N GLY A 44 11.89 -0.64 4.38
CA GLY A 44 12.61 -1.27 3.28
C GLY A 44 13.72 -0.39 2.71
N SER A 45 14.75 -1.01 2.15
CA SER A 45 15.88 -0.29 1.53
C SER A 45 15.51 0.71 0.43
N MET A 46 14.43 0.47 -0.31
CA MET A 46 13.95 1.41 -1.34
C MET A 46 13.38 2.70 -0.73
N GLN A 47 12.78 2.62 0.45
CA GLN A 47 12.17 3.74 1.17
C GLN A 47 13.14 4.42 2.15
N GLU A 48 14.32 3.82 2.41
CA GLU A 48 15.28 4.30 3.41
C GLU A 48 15.57 5.80 3.31
N TYR A 49 15.91 6.29 2.11
CA TYR A 49 16.28 7.69 1.91
C TYR A 49 15.18 8.64 2.34
N GLU A 50 13.94 8.34 1.93
CA GLU A 50 12.78 9.18 2.20
C GLU A 50 12.30 9.05 3.65
N VAL A 51 12.39 7.87 4.26
CA VAL A 51 12.10 7.68 5.69
C VAL A 51 13.11 8.42 6.56
N ARG A 52 14.40 8.40 6.21
CA ARG A 52 15.42 9.20 6.93
C ARG A 52 15.12 10.69 6.83
N LYS A 53 14.78 11.18 5.64
CA LYS A 53 14.41 12.59 5.43
C LYS A 53 13.14 12.99 6.21
N LEU A 54 12.15 12.10 6.26
CA LEU A 54 10.94 12.26 7.08
C LEU A 54 11.30 12.38 8.57
N VAL A 55 12.12 11.45 9.08
CA VAL A 55 12.56 11.44 10.49
C VAL A 55 13.34 12.72 10.83
N GLU A 56 14.28 13.15 9.99
CA GLU A 56 15.05 14.38 10.19
C GLU A 56 14.12 15.62 10.25
N ALA A 57 13.13 15.69 9.37
CA ALA A 57 12.16 16.78 9.36
C ALA A 57 11.28 16.75 10.62
N TRP A 58 10.79 15.59 11.03
CA TRP A 58 9.99 15.41 12.24
C TRP A 58 10.78 15.79 13.51
N GLN A 59 12.04 15.36 13.61
CA GLN A 59 12.93 15.70 14.73
C GLN A 59 13.17 17.20 14.87
N THR A 60 13.14 17.96 13.76
CA THR A 60 13.26 19.43 13.79
C THR A 60 12.09 20.10 14.53
N MET A 61 10.92 19.45 14.60
CA MET A 61 9.77 19.95 15.38
C MET A 61 9.65 19.31 16.76
N ASN A 62 10.43 18.26 17.03
CA ASN A 62 10.35 17.44 18.24
C ASN A 62 11.75 17.31 18.86
N ASP A 63 12.32 18.45 19.25
CA ASP A 63 13.64 18.55 19.86
C ASP A 63 13.82 17.56 21.02
N GLY A 64 14.95 16.85 21.01
CA GLY A 64 15.35 15.94 22.08
C GLY A 64 14.92 14.49 21.88
N ILE A 65 14.22 14.15 20.79
CA ILE A 65 13.97 12.76 20.42
C ILE A 65 15.06 12.27 19.46
N GLU A 66 15.85 11.29 19.89
CA GLU A 66 16.77 10.57 19.01
C GLU A 66 16.05 9.40 18.32
N THR A 67 16.31 9.20 17.03
CA THR A 67 15.65 8.18 16.22
C THR A 67 16.68 7.38 15.43
N GLU A 68 16.48 6.06 15.37
CA GLU A 68 17.25 5.12 14.57
C GLU A 68 16.35 4.52 13.48
N VAL A 69 16.82 4.57 12.23
CA VAL A 69 16.14 3.92 11.10
C VAL A 69 16.80 2.57 10.84
N ILE A 70 16.03 1.50 11.06
CA ILE A 70 16.39 0.11 10.83
C ILE A 70 15.92 -0.30 9.43
N VAL A 71 16.83 -0.77 8.61
CA VAL A 71 16.55 -1.03 7.19
C VAL A 71 16.59 -2.52 6.89
N VAL A 72 15.52 -3.03 6.25
CA VAL A 72 15.51 -4.35 5.63
C VAL A 72 16.20 -4.23 4.25
N PRO A 73 17.34 -4.90 4.04
CA PRO A 73 18.11 -4.78 2.80
C PRO A 73 17.36 -5.41 1.61
N SER A 74 17.69 -4.99 0.38
CA SER A 74 17.13 -5.55 -0.86
C SER A 74 17.76 -6.89 -1.29
N ASP A 75 18.91 -7.26 -0.71
CA ASP A 75 19.57 -8.53 -0.97
C ASP A 75 18.88 -9.63 -0.16
N ASP A 76 18.36 -10.66 -0.83
CA ASP A 76 17.49 -11.67 -0.20
C ASP A 76 18.19 -12.39 0.96
N THR A 77 19.47 -12.75 0.84
CA THR A 77 20.21 -13.45 1.91
C THR A 77 20.42 -12.57 3.13
N LEU A 78 20.77 -11.29 2.92
CA LEU A 78 20.87 -10.33 4.02
C LEU A 78 19.50 -10.02 4.63
N ALA A 79 18.46 -9.96 3.80
CA ALA A 79 17.10 -9.69 4.21
C ALA A 79 16.55 -10.82 5.09
N GLU A 80 16.71 -12.08 4.69
CA GLU A 80 16.35 -13.25 5.49
C GLU A 80 16.98 -13.21 6.89
N THR A 81 18.28 -12.90 6.96
CA THR A 81 19.01 -12.80 8.22
C THR A 81 18.43 -11.68 9.10
N LYS A 82 18.23 -10.49 8.52
CA LYS A 82 17.71 -9.32 9.25
C LYS A 82 16.26 -9.51 9.68
N ILE A 83 15.41 -10.08 8.82
CA ILE A 83 14.01 -10.38 9.13
C ILE A 83 13.92 -11.44 10.23
N THR A 84 14.78 -12.46 10.21
CA THR A 84 14.81 -13.47 11.28
C THR A 84 15.17 -12.85 12.64
N GLU A 85 16.15 -11.95 12.67
CA GLU A 85 16.50 -11.17 13.86
C GLU A 85 15.30 -10.36 14.35
N LEU A 86 14.69 -9.55 13.47
CA LEU A 86 13.56 -8.68 13.81
C LEU A 86 12.34 -9.46 14.30
N ARG A 87 11.98 -10.56 13.63
CA ARG A 87 10.86 -11.41 14.06
C ARG A 87 11.13 -12.04 15.43
N THR A 88 12.37 -12.46 15.70
CA THR A 88 12.74 -13.01 17.01
C THR A 88 12.58 -11.95 18.10
N GLU A 89 13.00 -10.72 17.82
CA GLU A 89 12.86 -9.59 18.76
C GLU A 89 11.38 -9.26 19.04
N ILE A 90 10.58 -9.15 17.97
CA ILE A 90 9.13 -8.93 18.04
C ILE A 90 8.44 -10.02 18.87
N MET A 91 8.73 -11.30 18.60
CA MET A 91 8.18 -12.43 19.35
C MET A 91 8.58 -12.42 20.83
N SER A 92 9.67 -11.76 21.20
CA SER A 92 10.09 -11.61 22.60
C SER A 92 9.47 -10.39 23.30
N GLY A 93 8.61 -9.66 22.60
CA GLY A 93 7.94 -8.45 23.09
C GLY A 93 8.72 -7.16 22.84
N GLY A 94 9.85 -7.22 22.14
CA GLY A 94 10.63 -6.06 21.70
C GLY A 94 10.34 -5.70 20.24
N GLY A 95 11.40 -5.30 19.52
CA GLY A 95 11.35 -4.97 18.11
C GLY A 95 11.22 -3.46 17.85
N PRO A 96 11.21 -3.06 16.56
CA PRO A 96 11.06 -1.66 16.18
C PRO A 96 9.78 -1.03 16.73
N ASP A 97 9.81 0.27 17.05
CA ASP A 97 8.65 1.01 17.57
C ASP A 97 7.62 1.31 16.46
N VAL A 98 8.12 1.74 15.30
CA VAL A 98 7.32 2.14 14.14
C VAL A 98 7.72 1.33 12.92
N PHE A 99 6.73 0.90 12.15
CA PHE A 99 6.90 0.26 10.85
C PHE A 99 6.41 1.21 9.76
N ILE A 100 7.23 1.51 8.76
CA ILE A 100 6.83 2.17 7.51
C ILE A 100 7.30 1.26 6.38
N MET A 101 6.43 0.35 5.98
CA MET A 101 6.82 -0.83 5.22
C MET A 101 6.24 -0.80 3.81
N PRO A 102 7.05 -1.13 2.78
CA PRO A 102 6.50 -1.45 1.48
C PRO A 102 5.60 -2.69 1.58
N CYS A 103 4.62 -2.74 0.70
CA CYS A 103 3.73 -3.86 0.44
C CYS A 103 3.69 -4.07 -1.08
N ASP A 104 4.89 -4.23 -1.65
CA ASP A 104 5.06 -4.33 -3.10
C ASP A 104 4.63 -5.71 -3.60
N GLU A 105 3.89 -5.74 -4.71
CA GLU A 105 3.74 -6.98 -5.49
C GLU A 105 5.10 -7.35 -6.10
N ASN A 106 5.90 -8.14 -5.40
CA ASN A 106 7.17 -8.64 -5.92
C ASN A 106 6.97 -10.00 -6.60
N THR A 107 6.26 -10.01 -7.72
CA THR A 107 5.91 -11.23 -8.46
C THR A 107 7.08 -11.84 -9.24
N GLU A 108 8.24 -11.18 -9.31
CA GLU A 108 9.42 -11.72 -10.01
C GLU A 108 10.31 -12.62 -9.14
N LYS A 109 10.05 -12.69 -7.82
CA LYS A 109 10.77 -13.55 -6.89
C LYS A 109 9.79 -14.36 -6.04
N GLU A 110 9.66 -15.65 -6.38
CA GLU A 110 8.73 -16.61 -5.76
C GLU A 110 8.84 -16.62 -4.21
N ASP A 111 10.01 -16.37 -3.63
CA ASP A 111 10.25 -16.45 -2.18
C ASP A 111 10.97 -15.22 -1.60
N ALA A 112 10.63 -14.00 -2.05
CA ALA A 112 11.26 -12.80 -1.49
C ALA A 112 10.98 -12.69 0.03
N PRO A 113 12.01 -12.54 0.89
CA PRO A 113 11.81 -12.47 2.32
C PRO A 113 11.19 -11.13 2.72
N GLU A 114 10.04 -11.18 3.38
CA GLU A 114 9.32 -10.00 3.89
C GLU A 114 9.21 -10.03 5.41
N LEU A 115 9.26 -8.88 6.08
CA LEU A 115 9.08 -8.82 7.53
C LEU A 115 7.68 -9.33 7.92
N PHE A 116 6.66 -8.86 7.20
CA PHE A 116 5.25 -9.23 7.33
C PHE A 116 4.73 -9.72 5.98
N PRO A 117 4.85 -11.03 5.66
CA PRO A 117 4.45 -11.60 4.36
C PRO A 117 2.95 -11.51 4.08
N ASN A 118 2.16 -11.20 5.11
CA ASN A 118 0.74 -10.98 5.01
C ASN A 118 0.33 -9.91 6.04
N PRO A 119 0.37 -8.63 5.67
CA PRO A 119 0.03 -7.55 6.58
C PRO A 119 -1.40 -7.66 7.11
N GLU A 120 -2.37 -8.04 6.27
CA GLU A 120 -3.79 -8.19 6.67
C GLU A 120 -3.95 -9.30 7.73
N LYS A 121 -3.30 -10.45 7.55
CA LYS A 121 -3.26 -11.50 8.58
C LYS A 121 -2.56 -11.03 9.84
N ALA A 122 -1.46 -10.28 9.70
CA ALA A 122 -0.70 -9.78 10.84
C ALA A 122 -1.52 -8.80 11.72
N MET A 123 -2.55 -8.14 11.18
CA MET A 123 -3.47 -7.29 11.94
C MET A 123 -4.18 -8.03 13.08
N TYR A 124 -4.39 -9.35 12.94
CA TYR A 124 -5.10 -10.17 13.92
C TYR A 124 -4.18 -10.88 14.92
N SER A 125 -2.88 -10.56 14.95
CA SER A 125 -1.88 -11.24 15.80
C SER A 125 -1.44 -10.45 17.05
N ASP A 126 -2.22 -9.46 17.49
CA ASP A 126 -1.88 -8.52 18.59
C ASP A 126 -0.53 -7.81 18.43
N LEU A 127 0.00 -7.77 17.20
CA LEU A 127 1.30 -7.19 16.91
C LEU A 127 1.28 -5.65 16.89
N PHE A 128 0.18 -5.09 16.39
CA PHE A 128 0.08 -3.66 16.13
C PHE A 128 -0.81 -2.96 17.15
N LEU A 129 -0.42 -1.74 17.53
CA LEU A 129 -1.14 -0.89 18.47
C LEU A 129 -2.42 -0.33 17.82
N PRO A 130 -3.60 -0.43 18.45
CA PRO A 130 -4.81 0.27 18.01
C PRO A 130 -4.64 1.80 18.13
N LEU A 131 -5.03 2.53 17.08
CA LEU A 131 -4.69 3.95 16.90
C LEU A 131 -5.87 4.90 17.04
N ASP A 132 -7.11 4.42 17.22
CA ASP A 132 -8.32 5.27 17.22
C ASP A 132 -8.25 6.41 18.25
N ASP A 133 -7.84 6.11 19.48
CA ASP A 133 -7.69 7.11 20.54
C ASP A 133 -6.64 8.17 20.15
N TYR A 134 -5.54 7.74 19.56
CA TYR A 134 -4.47 8.61 19.09
C TYR A 134 -4.90 9.48 17.90
N ILE A 135 -5.57 8.90 16.91
CA ILE A 135 -6.10 9.60 15.73
C ILE A 135 -7.13 10.64 16.15
N SER A 136 -7.96 10.34 17.16
CA SER A 136 -8.99 11.27 17.65
C SER A 136 -8.41 12.56 18.25
N ASP A 137 -7.19 12.49 18.78
CA ASP A 137 -6.44 13.59 19.40
C ASP A 137 -5.26 14.08 18.53
N ALA A 138 -5.22 13.67 17.25
CA ALA A 138 -4.14 14.02 16.33
C ALA A 138 -3.96 15.54 16.16
N GLN A 139 -2.70 15.97 16.01
CA GLN A 139 -2.35 17.37 15.87
C GLN A 139 -2.33 17.82 14.41
N TYR A 140 -1.88 16.98 13.48
CA TYR A 140 -1.58 17.36 12.11
C TYR A 140 -2.38 16.58 11.06
N MET A 141 -2.57 15.27 11.24
CA MET A 141 -3.34 14.47 10.29
C MET A 141 -4.83 14.86 10.32
N ASP A 142 -5.45 14.87 9.13
CA ASP A 142 -6.86 15.21 8.93
C ASP A 142 -7.52 14.15 8.04
N PRO A 143 -8.06 13.06 8.64
CA PRO A 143 -8.58 11.94 7.88
C PRO A 143 -9.88 12.23 7.13
N ASP A 144 -10.57 13.36 7.39
CA ASP A 144 -11.85 13.71 6.76
C ASP A 144 -11.73 13.84 5.22
N GLY A 145 -10.52 14.14 4.72
CA GLY A 145 -10.21 14.27 3.29
C GLY A 145 -9.59 13.03 2.64
N TRP A 146 -9.53 11.89 3.34
CA TRP A 146 -8.87 10.68 2.85
C TRP A 146 -9.86 9.68 2.26
N ASN A 147 -9.37 8.77 1.42
CA ASN A 147 -10.16 7.67 0.90
C ASN A 147 -10.49 6.69 2.05
N GLN A 148 -11.74 6.73 2.54
CA GLN A 148 -12.16 5.92 3.69
C GLN A 148 -12.18 4.42 3.40
N THR A 149 -12.52 4.00 2.18
CA THR A 149 -12.48 2.58 1.80
C THR A 149 -11.07 2.03 1.97
N ILE A 150 -10.06 2.80 1.53
CA ILE A 150 -8.65 2.44 1.73
C ILE A 150 -8.30 2.46 3.21
N MET A 151 -8.59 3.54 3.94
CA MET A 151 -8.24 3.61 5.37
C MET A 151 -8.86 2.51 6.22
N ASP A 152 -10.13 2.18 5.97
CA ASP A 152 -10.87 1.16 6.69
C ASP A 152 -10.29 -0.25 6.50
N SER A 153 -9.49 -0.48 5.44
CA SER A 153 -8.81 -1.76 5.23
C SER A 153 -7.80 -2.11 6.33
N GLY A 154 -7.31 -1.10 7.06
CA GLY A 154 -6.38 -1.27 8.17
C GLY A 154 -7.04 -1.42 9.54
N LYS A 155 -8.37 -1.62 9.60
CA LYS A 155 -9.14 -1.78 10.84
C LYS A 155 -9.42 -3.24 11.17
N THR A 156 -9.41 -3.56 12.47
CA THR A 156 -9.95 -4.80 13.04
C THR A 156 -11.09 -4.47 14.01
N GLU A 157 -11.60 -5.48 14.71
CA GLU A 157 -12.55 -5.28 15.82
C GLU A 157 -11.97 -4.40 16.95
N GLU A 158 -10.65 -4.31 17.09
CA GLU A 158 -9.99 -3.47 18.09
C GLU A 158 -9.81 -2.01 17.65
N GLY A 159 -10.02 -1.72 16.36
CA GLY A 159 -9.82 -0.40 15.78
C GLY A 159 -8.80 -0.38 14.63
N GLN A 160 -8.34 0.81 14.27
CA GLN A 160 -7.31 1.05 13.25
C GLN A 160 -5.94 0.58 13.76
N VAL A 161 -5.34 -0.42 13.11
CA VAL A 161 -4.03 -0.97 13.51
C VAL A 161 -2.96 -0.81 12.43
N LEU A 162 -3.36 -0.70 11.16
CA LEU A 162 -2.50 -0.29 10.05
C LEU A 162 -2.99 1.03 9.48
N LEU A 163 -2.10 1.88 9.02
CA LEU A 163 -2.42 3.09 8.26
C LEU A 163 -1.91 2.94 6.83
N PRO A 164 -2.77 2.64 5.85
CA PRO A 164 -2.40 2.67 4.44
C PRO A 164 -1.92 4.07 4.05
N LEU A 165 -0.77 4.16 3.38
CA LEU A 165 -0.20 5.43 2.94
C LEU A 165 -0.41 5.64 1.43
N THR A 166 -0.13 4.60 0.65
CA THR A 166 -0.31 4.59 -0.80
C THR A 166 -0.95 3.31 -1.26
N TYR A 167 -1.65 3.38 -2.39
CA TYR A 167 -2.29 2.25 -3.03
C TYR A 167 -2.29 2.38 -4.55
N ARG A 168 -2.59 1.30 -5.28
CA ARG A 168 -2.70 1.30 -6.73
C ARG A 168 -3.77 0.33 -7.23
N TYR A 169 -4.20 0.52 -8.46
CA TYR A 169 -5.08 -0.39 -9.20
C TYR A 169 -4.75 -0.29 -10.70
N TYR A 170 -5.29 -1.16 -11.53
CA TYR A 170 -5.00 -1.14 -12.97
C TYR A 170 -6.07 -0.40 -13.76
N ALA A 171 -5.66 0.41 -14.74
CA ALA A 171 -6.60 1.14 -15.60
C ALA A 171 -6.07 1.37 -17.02
N TYR A 172 -7.01 1.72 -17.89
CA TYR A 172 -6.80 2.09 -19.29
C TYR A 172 -7.49 3.42 -19.56
N VAL A 173 -6.84 4.33 -20.26
CA VAL A 173 -7.40 5.62 -20.67
C VAL A 173 -7.50 5.66 -22.18
N PHE A 174 -8.68 6.01 -22.68
CA PHE A 174 -8.99 6.15 -24.09
C PHE A 174 -9.43 7.57 -24.40
N ARG A 175 -9.32 7.96 -25.68
CA ARG A 175 -10.15 9.06 -26.16
C ARG A 175 -11.58 8.55 -26.21
N THR A 176 -12.53 9.33 -25.69
CA THR A 176 -13.94 8.93 -25.64
C THR A 176 -14.50 8.62 -27.04
N ALA A 177 -14.05 9.35 -28.07
CA ALA A 177 -14.47 9.15 -29.45
C ALA A 177 -14.00 7.84 -30.10
N ASP A 178 -13.00 7.17 -29.51
CA ASP A 178 -12.46 5.90 -30.02
C ASP A 178 -13.23 4.69 -29.45
N LEU A 179 -14.15 4.90 -28.49
CA LEU A 179 -14.98 3.86 -27.86
C LEU A 179 -16.34 3.72 -28.56
N GLU A 180 -16.79 2.48 -28.78
CA GLU A 180 -18.08 2.22 -29.43
C GLU A 180 -19.29 2.59 -28.54
N ASN A 181 -19.19 2.36 -27.21
CA ASN A 181 -20.27 2.61 -26.26
C ASN A 181 -19.77 3.21 -24.93
N PRO A 182 -19.23 4.45 -24.95
CA PRO A 182 -18.62 5.07 -23.76
C PRO A 182 -19.59 5.33 -22.60
N GLU A 183 -20.91 5.28 -22.83
CA GLU A 183 -21.92 5.47 -21.77
C GLU A 183 -22.25 4.18 -20.99
N ASN A 184 -21.89 3.00 -21.51
CA ASN A 184 -22.17 1.71 -20.86
C ASN A 184 -20.92 0.84 -20.90
N LEU A 185 -19.93 1.22 -20.09
CA LEU A 185 -18.70 0.46 -19.91
C LEU A 185 -18.90 -0.63 -18.85
N PRO A 186 -18.19 -1.76 -18.96
CA PRO A 186 -18.31 -2.85 -17.99
C PRO A 186 -17.85 -2.41 -16.60
N GLU A 187 -18.70 -2.66 -15.60
CA GLU A 187 -18.45 -2.31 -14.20
C GLU A 187 -18.06 -3.50 -13.32
N SER A 188 -18.30 -4.72 -13.79
CA SER A 188 -17.95 -5.98 -13.13
C SER A 188 -17.11 -6.88 -14.04
N TRP A 189 -16.48 -7.90 -13.46
CA TRP A 189 -15.80 -8.96 -14.23
C TRP A 189 -16.75 -9.65 -15.23
N GLU A 190 -17.96 -10.00 -14.79
CA GLU A 190 -18.97 -10.69 -15.62
C GLU A 190 -19.38 -9.86 -16.84
N GLU A 191 -19.51 -8.56 -16.67
CA GLU A 191 -19.80 -7.63 -17.78
C GLU A 191 -18.60 -7.52 -18.73
N LEU A 192 -17.38 -7.41 -18.20
CA LEU A 192 -16.15 -7.30 -18.99
C LEU A 192 -15.91 -8.54 -19.86
N ILE A 193 -16.07 -9.76 -19.31
CA ILE A 193 -15.85 -11.02 -20.05
C ILE A 193 -16.93 -11.29 -21.09
N SER A 194 -18.14 -10.79 -20.85
CA SER A 194 -19.29 -10.93 -21.74
C SER A 194 -19.36 -9.84 -22.82
N ASP A 195 -18.54 -8.80 -22.72
CA ASP A 195 -18.53 -7.69 -23.66
C ASP A 195 -18.15 -8.17 -25.08
N PRO A 196 -18.95 -7.84 -26.11
CA PRO A 196 -18.65 -8.23 -27.48
C PRO A 196 -17.46 -7.50 -28.08
N ASP A 197 -17.00 -6.39 -27.50
CA ASP A 197 -15.85 -5.62 -27.97
C ASP A 197 -14.55 -6.41 -27.71
N PRO A 198 -13.83 -6.84 -28.77
CA PRO A 198 -12.60 -7.62 -28.63
C PRO A 198 -11.45 -6.85 -27.95
N MET A 199 -11.54 -5.53 -27.83
CA MET A 199 -10.55 -4.68 -27.17
C MET A 199 -10.28 -5.13 -25.72
N PHE A 200 -11.31 -5.40 -24.92
CA PHE A 200 -11.15 -5.78 -23.51
C PHE A 200 -10.39 -7.09 -23.35
N GLY A 201 -10.72 -8.07 -24.20
CA GLY A 201 -10.01 -9.35 -24.22
C GLY A 201 -8.54 -9.22 -24.62
N GLU A 202 -8.16 -8.26 -25.49
CA GLU A 202 -6.77 -8.09 -25.92
C GLU A 202 -5.88 -7.66 -24.75
N PHE A 203 -6.27 -6.65 -23.98
CA PHE A 203 -5.48 -6.18 -22.84
C PHE A 203 -5.26 -7.27 -21.81
N MET A 204 -6.33 -7.98 -21.50
CA MET A 204 -6.28 -9.06 -20.54
C MET A 204 -5.42 -10.23 -21.03
N SER A 205 -5.40 -10.50 -22.34
CA SER A 205 -4.59 -11.59 -22.89
C SER A 205 -3.08 -11.33 -22.84
N TYR A 206 -2.65 -10.07 -22.94
CA TYR A 206 -1.23 -9.69 -22.92
C TYR A 206 -0.67 -9.67 -21.49
N GLU A 207 -1.46 -9.17 -20.54
CA GLU A 207 -1.04 -8.95 -19.14
C GLU A 207 -1.74 -9.89 -18.15
N ALA A 208 -2.33 -10.99 -18.60
CA ALA A 208 -3.14 -11.91 -17.77
C ALA A 208 -2.45 -12.31 -16.45
N ARG A 209 -1.13 -12.48 -16.46
CA ARG A 209 -0.34 -12.83 -15.26
C ARG A 209 -0.42 -11.75 -14.19
N GLU A 210 -0.33 -10.48 -14.59
CA GLU A 210 -0.37 -9.33 -13.69
C GLU A 210 -1.80 -8.97 -13.29
N LEU A 211 -2.75 -9.13 -14.21
CA LEU A 211 -4.12 -8.62 -14.04
C LEU A 211 -5.05 -9.60 -13.33
N LEU A 212 -4.86 -10.92 -13.47
CA LEU A 212 -5.80 -11.90 -12.94
C LEU A 212 -6.03 -11.77 -11.41
N PRO A 213 -5.02 -11.50 -10.56
CA PRO A 213 -5.25 -11.25 -9.14
C PRO A 213 -6.20 -10.08 -8.84
N TYR A 214 -6.20 -9.03 -9.67
CA TYR A 214 -7.06 -7.85 -9.52
C TYR A 214 -8.53 -8.10 -9.88
N THR A 215 -8.81 -9.20 -10.58
CA THR A 215 -10.17 -9.54 -11.01
C THR A 215 -11.01 -10.12 -9.87
N PHE A 216 -10.35 -10.53 -8.77
CA PHE A 216 -11.00 -10.93 -7.53
C PHE A 216 -11.16 -9.74 -6.59
N GLY A 217 -12.19 -9.78 -5.75
CA GLY A 217 -12.23 -8.98 -4.52
C GLY A 217 -11.17 -9.43 -3.51
N LYS A 218 -11.57 -9.62 -2.25
CA LYS A 218 -10.72 -10.29 -1.25
C LYS A 218 -10.46 -11.76 -1.62
N LEU A 219 -9.26 -12.25 -1.34
CA LEU A 219 -8.92 -13.67 -1.54
C LEU A 219 -9.24 -14.54 -0.33
N ALA A 220 -9.21 -13.97 0.87
CA ALA A 220 -9.29 -14.73 2.10
C ALA A 220 -9.98 -13.94 3.22
N ASP A 221 -10.54 -14.70 4.14
CA ASP A 221 -10.97 -14.26 5.45
C ASP A 221 -10.00 -14.88 6.47
N TYR A 222 -9.07 -14.07 6.97
CA TYR A 222 -8.00 -14.53 7.85
C TYR A 222 -8.47 -14.83 9.27
N GLN A 223 -9.63 -14.31 9.71
CA GLN A 223 -10.20 -14.65 11.01
C GLN A 223 -10.90 -16.01 10.96
N GLU A 224 -11.59 -16.29 9.86
CA GLU A 224 -12.27 -17.57 9.62
C GLU A 224 -11.35 -18.61 8.94
N GLU A 225 -10.09 -18.27 8.70
CA GLU A 225 -9.05 -19.13 8.10
C GLU A 225 -9.51 -19.82 6.80
N LYS A 226 -10.13 -19.06 5.89
CA LYS A 226 -10.68 -19.63 4.63
C LYS A 226 -10.44 -18.72 3.43
N LEU A 227 -10.33 -19.33 2.26
CA LEU A 227 -10.41 -18.63 0.98
C LEU A 227 -11.83 -18.15 0.71
N LEU A 228 -11.95 -17.04 -0.02
CA LEU A 228 -13.22 -16.40 -0.38
C LEU A 228 -13.66 -16.67 -1.81
N PHE A 229 -12.92 -17.52 -2.52
CA PHE A 229 -13.24 -18.02 -3.86
C PHE A 229 -13.02 -19.53 -3.88
N SER A 230 -13.67 -20.24 -4.80
CA SER A 230 -13.54 -21.70 -4.96
C SER A 230 -12.49 -22.10 -6.00
N GLU A 231 -12.06 -23.37 -5.96
CA GLU A 231 -11.17 -23.93 -7.00
C GLU A 231 -11.80 -23.79 -8.39
N GLU A 232 -13.12 -23.98 -8.50
CA GLU A 232 -13.86 -23.81 -9.76
C GLU A 232 -13.83 -22.37 -10.27
N GLU A 233 -13.98 -21.38 -9.39
CA GLU A 233 -13.89 -19.96 -9.76
C GLU A 233 -12.47 -19.60 -10.23
N LEU A 234 -11.44 -20.13 -9.57
CA LEU A 234 -10.05 -19.96 -10.00
C LEU A 234 -9.80 -20.60 -11.38
N GLN A 235 -10.32 -21.81 -11.59
CA GLN A 235 -10.24 -22.52 -12.86
C GLN A 235 -10.93 -21.76 -14.00
N GLU A 236 -12.14 -21.26 -13.74
CA GLU A 236 -12.90 -20.45 -14.70
C GLU A 236 -12.12 -19.20 -15.11
N ARG A 237 -11.56 -18.46 -14.15
CA ARG A 237 -10.77 -17.25 -14.42
C ARG A 237 -9.56 -17.51 -15.31
N VAL A 238 -8.88 -18.64 -15.10
CA VAL A 238 -7.75 -19.03 -15.94
C VAL A 238 -8.21 -19.39 -17.34
N ASP A 239 -9.28 -20.19 -17.49
CA ASP A 239 -9.80 -20.58 -18.80
C ASP A 239 -10.36 -19.39 -19.61
N GLU A 240 -10.92 -18.38 -18.95
CA GLU A 240 -11.31 -17.10 -19.55
C GLU A 240 -10.11 -16.35 -20.13
N ALA A 241 -8.99 -16.27 -19.39
CA ALA A 241 -7.76 -15.66 -19.89
C ALA A 241 -7.21 -16.37 -21.15
N PHE A 242 -7.31 -17.69 -21.22
CA PHE A 242 -6.98 -18.46 -22.43
C PHE A 242 -7.95 -18.21 -23.58
N THR A 243 -9.25 -18.14 -23.27
CA THR A 243 -10.29 -17.88 -24.27
C THR A 243 -10.06 -16.54 -24.96
N TRP A 244 -9.67 -15.51 -24.21
CA TRP A 244 -9.30 -14.22 -24.78
C TRP A 244 -8.08 -14.30 -25.66
N LYS A 245 -7.01 -14.95 -25.19
CA LYS A 245 -5.79 -15.15 -25.99
C LYS A 245 -6.08 -15.79 -27.35
N ASP A 246 -6.98 -16.76 -27.40
CA ASP A 246 -7.38 -17.40 -28.66
C ASP A 246 -8.24 -16.49 -29.54
N LYS A 247 -9.20 -15.75 -28.94
CA LYS A 247 -10.06 -14.80 -29.65
C LYS A 247 -9.26 -13.62 -30.23
N THR A 248 -8.23 -13.15 -29.54
CA THR A 248 -7.45 -11.95 -29.88
C THR A 248 -6.22 -12.25 -30.71
N ALA A 249 -5.84 -13.53 -30.89
CA ALA A 249 -4.64 -13.95 -31.63
C ALA A 249 -4.54 -13.41 -33.08
N THR A 250 -5.66 -13.04 -33.69
CA THR A 250 -5.71 -12.45 -35.04
C THR A 250 -6.31 -11.05 -35.08
N TYR A 251 -6.73 -10.53 -33.91
CA TYR A 251 -7.27 -9.20 -33.79
C TYR A 251 -6.13 -8.17 -33.94
N GLN A 252 -6.39 -7.11 -34.70
CA GLN A 252 -5.49 -5.97 -34.80
C GLN A 252 -6.20 -4.80 -34.15
N MET A 253 -5.71 -4.39 -32.98
CA MET A 253 -6.28 -3.27 -32.24
C MET A 253 -6.34 -1.99 -33.09
N GLU A 254 -7.55 -1.61 -33.50
CA GLU A 254 -7.83 -0.33 -34.16
C GLU A 254 -7.94 0.80 -33.12
N THR A 255 -8.56 0.52 -31.97
CA THR A 255 -8.64 1.41 -30.80
C THR A 255 -7.54 1.10 -29.81
N ARG A 256 -6.69 2.08 -29.48
CA ARG A 256 -5.60 1.93 -28.50
C ARG A 256 -5.80 2.85 -27.31
N PRO A 257 -5.50 2.39 -26.08
CA PRO A 257 -5.46 3.29 -24.95
C PRO A 257 -4.31 4.27 -25.18
N ILE A 258 -4.53 5.53 -24.81
CA ILE A 258 -3.48 6.53 -24.81
C ILE A 258 -2.51 6.29 -23.65
N VAL A 259 -3.01 5.70 -22.55
CA VAL A 259 -2.26 5.30 -21.37
C VAL A 259 -2.88 4.03 -20.80
N GLN A 260 -2.05 3.08 -20.36
CA GLN A 260 -2.48 1.86 -19.68
C GLN A 260 -1.45 1.51 -18.61
N GLY A 261 -1.88 0.85 -17.53
CA GLY A 261 -0.97 0.38 -16.50
C GLY A 261 -1.55 0.49 -15.08
N LYS A 262 -0.66 0.34 -14.11
CA LYS A 262 -0.92 0.64 -12.71
C LYS A 262 -1.14 2.15 -12.55
N VAL A 263 -2.22 2.53 -11.87
CA VAL A 263 -2.56 3.94 -11.58
C VAL A 263 -1.63 4.43 -10.47
N GLU A 264 -0.59 5.12 -10.91
CA GLU A 264 0.46 5.72 -10.09
C GLU A 264 0.94 7.02 -10.76
N LYS A 265 2.01 7.62 -10.23
CA LYS A 265 2.56 8.86 -10.78
C LYS A 265 2.87 8.81 -12.27
N ALA A 266 3.55 7.77 -12.75
CA ALA A 266 3.90 7.65 -14.16
C ALA A 266 2.66 7.59 -15.06
N PHE A 267 1.60 6.89 -14.62
CA PHE A 267 0.31 6.86 -15.30
C PHE A 267 -0.32 8.25 -15.35
N CYS A 268 -0.39 8.96 -14.22
CA CYS A 268 -0.96 10.30 -14.14
C CYS A 268 -0.21 11.31 -15.02
N GLU A 269 1.13 11.28 -15.02
CA GLU A 269 1.96 12.13 -15.87
C GLU A 269 1.78 11.82 -17.36
N ALA A 270 1.60 10.55 -17.71
CA ALA A 270 1.32 10.15 -19.08
C ALA A 270 -0.06 10.65 -19.55
N VAL A 271 -1.09 10.56 -18.69
CA VAL A 271 -2.42 11.11 -18.99
C VAL A 271 -2.35 12.62 -19.13
N ASP A 272 -1.65 13.31 -18.22
CA ASP A 272 -1.47 14.76 -18.28
C ASP A 272 -0.84 15.24 -19.59
N TYR A 273 0.07 14.43 -20.15
CA TYR A 273 0.74 14.72 -21.41
C TYR A 273 -0.12 14.41 -22.64
N ALA A 274 -0.94 13.35 -22.57
CA ALA A 274 -1.67 12.82 -23.72
C ALA A 274 -3.12 13.34 -23.85
N ALA A 275 -3.75 13.72 -22.74
CA ALA A 275 -5.16 14.11 -22.68
C ALA A 275 -5.44 15.44 -23.39
N THR A 276 -6.62 15.52 -24.02
CA THR A 276 -7.08 16.60 -24.90
C THR A 276 -8.47 17.14 -24.55
N GLU A 277 -9.04 16.75 -23.39
CA GLU A 277 -10.32 17.16 -22.76
C GLU A 277 -11.47 16.14 -22.85
N GLU A 278 -11.41 15.17 -23.75
CA GLU A 278 -12.45 14.14 -23.95
C GLU A 278 -11.85 12.73 -23.81
N GLU A 279 -11.53 12.37 -22.56
CA GLU A 279 -10.96 11.08 -22.21
C GLU A 279 -11.89 10.28 -21.29
N THR A 280 -11.87 8.97 -21.44
CA THR A 280 -12.60 8.02 -20.61
C THR A 280 -11.62 7.00 -20.03
N ALA A 281 -11.67 6.82 -18.71
CA ALA A 281 -10.88 5.81 -18.02
C ALA A 281 -11.72 4.58 -17.71
N ILE A 282 -11.12 3.41 -17.90
CA ILE A 282 -11.68 2.10 -17.58
C ILE A 282 -10.70 1.45 -16.61
N ALA A 283 -11.05 1.43 -15.33
CA ALA A 283 -10.34 0.64 -14.34
C ALA A 283 -10.76 -0.83 -14.45
N LEU A 284 -9.82 -1.75 -14.19
CA LEU A 284 -10.08 -3.18 -14.22
C LEU A 284 -11.10 -3.55 -13.13
N PRO A 285 -12.30 -4.04 -13.48
CA PRO A 285 -13.30 -4.38 -12.49
C PRO A 285 -13.03 -5.72 -11.81
N ASN A 286 -13.43 -5.82 -10.54
CA ASN A 286 -13.50 -7.07 -9.80
C ASN A 286 -14.86 -7.77 -9.96
N ASP A 287 -14.97 -8.97 -9.38
CA ASP A 287 -16.19 -9.79 -9.40
C ASP A 287 -17.36 -9.23 -8.55
N GLN A 288 -17.14 -8.22 -7.72
CA GLN A 288 -18.17 -7.57 -6.91
C GLN A 288 -18.70 -6.26 -7.52
N GLY A 289 -18.30 -5.89 -8.74
CA GLY A 289 -18.80 -4.68 -9.41
C GLY A 289 -18.12 -3.38 -8.97
N GLY A 290 -16.82 -3.40 -8.74
CA GLY A 290 -16.00 -2.23 -8.41
C GLY A 290 -14.53 -2.47 -8.73
N ILE A 291 -13.63 -1.81 -8.00
CA ILE A 291 -12.17 -1.92 -8.17
C ILE A 291 -11.55 -2.50 -6.90
N THR A 292 -10.63 -3.45 -7.09
CA THR A 292 -9.72 -3.92 -6.05
C THR A 292 -8.45 -3.07 -6.05
N ALA A 293 -8.23 -2.33 -4.97
CA ALA A 293 -7.02 -1.54 -4.75
C ALA A 293 -5.98 -2.31 -3.92
N TYR A 294 -4.71 -2.19 -4.28
CA TYR A 294 -3.59 -2.78 -3.54
C TYR A 294 -2.83 -1.71 -2.79
N VAL A 295 -2.77 -1.83 -1.47
CA VAL A 295 -1.89 -1.01 -0.63
C VAL A 295 -0.45 -1.32 -0.98
N THR A 296 0.35 -0.29 -1.19
CA THR A 296 1.77 -0.43 -1.57
C THR A 296 2.74 0.08 -0.51
N VAL A 297 2.26 0.94 0.39
CA VAL A 297 2.97 1.29 1.61
C VAL A 297 1.97 1.45 2.73
N TYR A 298 2.30 0.92 3.89
CA TYR A 298 1.53 1.14 5.11
C TYR A 298 2.44 1.51 6.27
N ALA A 299 1.85 2.12 7.29
CA ALA A 299 2.49 2.38 8.56
C ALA A 299 1.78 1.64 9.69
N ALA A 300 2.52 1.27 10.72
CA ALA A 300 1.98 0.66 11.94
C ALA A 300 2.87 0.98 13.14
N ILE A 301 2.33 0.81 14.34
CA ILE A 301 3.09 0.95 15.59
C ILE A 301 3.12 -0.41 16.27
N ASN A 302 4.28 -0.84 16.74
CA ASN A 302 4.41 -2.04 17.53
C ASN A 302 3.62 -1.90 18.83
N ARG A 303 2.71 -2.84 19.12
CA ARG A 303 1.88 -2.84 20.33
C ARG A 303 2.71 -2.78 21.61
N ASN A 304 3.92 -3.33 21.59
CA ASN A 304 4.78 -3.42 22.75
C ASN A 304 5.77 -2.24 22.90
N THR A 305 5.67 -1.20 22.06
CA THR A 305 6.54 -0.03 22.20
C THR A 305 6.42 0.63 23.58
N GLU A 306 7.54 1.01 24.17
CA GLU A 306 7.56 1.82 25.40
C GLU A 306 7.37 3.32 25.11
N LYS A 307 7.24 3.72 23.84
CA LYS A 307 7.17 5.12 23.36
C LYS A 307 5.97 5.39 22.45
N PRO A 308 4.74 4.95 22.79
CA PRO A 308 3.61 5.00 21.87
C PRO A 308 3.24 6.43 21.45
N ASP A 309 3.34 7.40 22.36
CA ASP A 309 3.07 8.81 22.04
C ASP A 309 4.08 9.40 21.04
N GLN A 310 5.36 9.04 21.18
CA GLN A 310 6.41 9.49 20.24
C GLN A 310 6.24 8.80 18.88
N ALA A 311 6.02 7.49 18.89
CA ALA A 311 5.74 6.68 17.71
C ALA A 311 4.54 7.25 16.93
N PHE A 312 3.43 7.54 17.61
CA PHE A 312 2.25 8.11 16.99
C PHE A 312 2.51 9.53 16.47
N SER A 313 3.23 10.38 17.21
CA SER A 313 3.51 11.75 16.73
C SER A 313 4.34 11.78 15.44
N LEU A 314 5.14 10.74 15.15
CA LEU A 314 5.81 10.57 13.85
C LEU A 314 4.79 10.23 12.75
N LEU A 315 3.83 9.35 13.02
CA LEU A 315 2.77 9.01 12.06
C LEU A 315 1.80 10.18 11.82
N ASP A 316 1.42 10.92 12.87
CA ASP A 316 0.66 12.17 12.78
C ASP A 316 1.35 13.18 11.86
N PHE A 317 2.66 13.35 12.00
CA PHE A 317 3.46 14.18 11.10
C PHE A 317 3.50 13.65 9.66
N LEU A 318 3.77 12.35 9.47
CA LEU A 318 3.80 11.70 8.15
C LEU A 318 2.48 11.89 7.40
N PHE A 319 1.36 11.73 8.09
CA PHE A 319 0.02 11.78 7.49
C PHE A 319 -0.57 13.19 7.39
N SER A 320 0.18 14.22 7.77
CA SER A 320 -0.22 15.62 7.55
C SER A 320 -0.32 15.97 6.06
N ASP A 321 -1.20 16.93 5.74
CA ASP A 321 -1.29 17.52 4.41
C ASP A 321 0.06 18.08 3.96
N GLU A 322 0.79 18.74 4.86
CA GLU A 322 2.09 19.36 4.58
C GLU A 322 3.11 18.34 4.07
N ILE A 323 3.18 17.15 4.68
CA ILE A 323 4.13 16.11 4.30
C ILE A 323 3.61 15.29 3.12
N MET A 324 2.35 14.86 3.13
CA MET A 324 1.81 14.06 2.03
C MET A 324 1.80 14.82 0.70
N THR A 325 1.59 16.14 0.73
CA THR A 325 1.65 16.97 -0.49
C THR A 325 3.05 17.49 -0.82
N GLY A 326 4.01 17.32 0.09
CA GLY A 326 5.35 17.88 0.02
C GLY A 326 5.50 19.40 0.11
N ASP A 327 4.44 20.11 0.54
CA ASP A 327 4.53 21.55 0.81
C ASP A 327 5.44 21.87 2.00
N GLY A 328 5.51 20.95 2.97
CA GLY A 328 6.24 21.11 4.22
C GLY A 328 5.58 22.08 5.20
N PHE A 329 5.94 21.95 6.47
CA PHE A 329 5.53 22.87 7.52
C PHE A 329 6.27 24.20 7.43
N PRO A 330 5.67 25.31 7.91
CA PRO A 330 6.37 26.58 8.01
C PRO A 330 7.67 26.45 8.83
N GLY A 331 8.80 26.82 8.23
CA GLY A 331 10.11 26.90 8.90
C GLY A 331 10.63 28.33 9.00
N GLU A 332 11.84 28.50 9.55
CA GLU A 332 12.50 29.81 9.62
C GLU A 332 12.76 30.42 8.23
N ASP A 333 13.11 29.58 7.25
CA ASP A 333 13.19 29.96 5.84
C ASP A 333 11.96 29.43 5.07
N PRO A 334 11.10 30.32 4.52
CA PRO A 334 9.94 29.94 3.71
C PRO A 334 10.30 29.12 2.45
N LEU A 335 11.54 29.23 1.95
CA LEU A 335 12.01 28.45 0.82
C LEU A 335 12.36 27.01 1.19
N THR A 336 12.69 26.73 2.45
CA THR A 336 13.16 25.43 2.95
C THR A 336 12.37 24.92 4.16
N GLY A 337 11.05 25.19 4.20
CA GLY A 337 10.15 24.74 5.28
C GLY A 337 10.38 23.30 5.74
N ILE A 338 9.97 22.98 6.96
CA ILE A 338 10.28 21.70 7.60
C ILE A 338 9.56 20.57 6.86
N GLY A 339 10.33 19.60 6.33
CA GLY A 339 9.79 18.51 5.52
C GLY A 339 9.39 18.92 4.10
N LYS A 340 9.78 20.11 3.62
CA LYS A 340 9.48 20.53 2.26
C LYS A 340 10.13 19.61 1.22
N GLY A 341 9.32 19.14 0.27
CA GLY A 341 9.73 18.14 -0.71
C GLY A 341 9.92 16.73 -0.14
N CYS A 342 9.61 16.48 1.15
CA CYS A 342 9.22 15.13 1.55
C CYS A 342 7.88 14.88 0.88
N ASN A 343 7.80 14.00 -0.10
CA ASN A 343 6.52 13.59 -0.69
C ASN A 343 6.50 12.06 -0.68
N PRO A 344 6.25 11.44 0.49
CA PRO A 344 6.31 9.99 0.63
C PRO A 344 5.44 9.26 -0.41
N PRO A 345 4.21 9.73 -0.75
CA PRO A 345 3.44 9.11 -1.82
C PRO A 345 4.14 9.05 -3.19
N ASP A 346 4.84 10.12 -3.59
CA ASP A 346 5.57 10.14 -4.86
C ASP A 346 6.90 9.37 -4.81
N ASN A 347 7.54 9.35 -3.64
CA ASN A 347 8.94 8.94 -3.51
C ASN A 347 9.12 7.53 -2.91
N PHE A 348 8.09 6.95 -2.28
CA PHE A 348 8.15 5.59 -1.72
C PHE A 348 7.89 4.47 -2.73
N ASN A 349 7.76 4.81 -4.02
CA ASN A 349 7.64 3.90 -5.16
C ASN A 349 6.32 3.09 -5.17
N GLY A 350 5.33 3.58 -5.90
CA GLY A 350 4.27 2.74 -6.47
C GLY A 350 2.85 2.98 -5.95
N GLY A 351 2.29 4.18 -6.11
CA GLY A 351 0.85 4.35 -5.92
C GLY A 351 0.38 5.78 -5.94
N ILE A 352 -0.90 5.96 -5.65
CA ILE A 352 -1.54 7.22 -5.31
C ILE A 352 -1.72 7.30 -3.79
N SER A 353 -1.71 8.52 -3.25
CA SER A 353 -1.86 8.74 -1.81
C SER A 353 -3.28 8.45 -1.33
N VAL A 354 -3.41 7.93 -0.10
CA VAL A 354 -4.71 7.88 0.59
C VAL A 354 -5.30 9.27 0.86
N ASN A 355 -4.44 10.30 0.94
CA ASN A 355 -4.84 11.69 1.02
C ASN A 355 -5.21 12.20 -0.37
N LEU A 356 -6.51 12.45 -0.59
CA LEU A 356 -7.05 12.83 -1.89
C LEU A 356 -6.47 14.16 -2.39
N LYS A 357 -6.13 15.08 -1.50
CA LYS A 357 -5.48 16.36 -1.88
C LYS A 357 -4.06 16.11 -2.38
N ALA A 358 -3.31 15.23 -1.74
CA ALA A 358 -1.99 14.81 -2.22
C ALA A 358 -2.09 14.06 -3.55
N ALA A 359 -3.02 13.11 -3.68
CA ALA A 359 -3.29 12.42 -4.94
C ALA A 359 -3.64 13.40 -6.06
N GLN A 360 -4.55 14.35 -5.86
CA GLN A 360 -4.90 15.34 -6.88
C GLN A 360 -3.74 16.28 -7.24
N LYS A 361 -2.81 16.54 -6.32
CA LYS A 361 -1.65 17.41 -6.57
C LYS A 361 -0.63 16.77 -7.50
N MET A 362 -0.64 15.45 -7.63
CA MET A 362 0.23 14.73 -8.58
C MET A 362 -0.15 15.02 -10.04
N SER A 363 -1.41 15.41 -10.28
CA SER A 363 -1.96 15.70 -11.60
C SER A 363 -1.95 17.20 -11.92
N ARG A 364 -1.55 17.54 -13.15
CA ARG A 364 -1.42 18.92 -13.64
C ARG A 364 -2.71 19.47 -14.21
N ASN A 365 -3.42 18.67 -15.01
CA ASN A 365 -4.64 19.12 -15.69
C ASN A 365 -5.91 18.63 -14.96
N GLN A 366 -7.07 19.19 -15.32
CA GLN A 366 -8.33 18.83 -14.68
C GLN A 366 -8.85 17.46 -15.12
N VAL A 367 -8.58 17.05 -16.36
CA VAL A 367 -8.99 15.74 -16.91
C VAL A 367 -8.43 14.61 -16.06
N THR A 368 -7.13 14.60 -15.81
CA THR A 368 -6.48 13.56 -15.00
C THR A 368 -7.08 13.50 -13.59
N LYS A 369 -7.38 14.66 -12.98
CA LYS A 369 -8.00 14.72 -11.65
C LYS A 369 -9.41 14.15 -11.66
N ASP A 370 -10.21 14.50 -12.66
CA ASP A 370 -11.59 14.02 -12.81
C ASP A 370 -11.62 12.51 -13.07
N LEU A 371 -10.67 11.98 -13.86
CA LEU A 371 -10.54 10.55 -14.11
C LEU A 371 -10.12 9.79 -12.85
N LEU A 372 -9.13 10.29 -12.10
CA LEU A 372 -8.72 9.71 -10.82
C LEU A 372 -9.88 9.71 -9.81
N GLU A 373 -10.60 10.82 -9.66
CA GLU A 373 -11.74 10.90 -8.74
C GLU A 373 -12.88 9.94 -9.15
N GLN A 374 -13.12 9.76 -10.45
CA GLN A 374 -14.10 8.79 -10.94
C GLN A 374 -13.70 7.35 -10.62
N MET A 375 -12.44 6.99 -10.85
CA MET A 375 -11.95 5.64 -10.55
C MET A 375 -11.88 5.38 -9.04
N ASP A 376 -11.37 6.32 -8.24
CA ASP A 376 -11.26 6.17 -6.78
C ASP A 376 -12.62 5.91 -6.11
N ARG A 377 -13.70 6.53 -6.63
CA ARG A 377 -15.07 6.29 -6.14
C ARG A 377 -15.61 4.89 -6.40
N ARG A 378 -15.01 4.15 -7.34
CA ARG A 378 -15.38 2.77 -7.67
C ARG A 378 -14.62 1.73 -6.84
N ILE A 379 -13.65 2.15 -6.02
CA ILE A 379 -12.93 1.24 -5.13
C ILE A 379 -13.90 0.74 -4.06
N ASN A 380 -14.10 -0.57 -4.03
CA ASN A 380 -14.94 -1.27 -3.07
C ASN A 380 -14.17 -2.36 -2.31
N GLU A 381 -13.04 -2.81 -2.84
CA GLU A 381 -12.19 -3.82 -2.23
C GLU A 381 -10.76 -3.33 -2.10
N VAL A 382 -10.09 -3.71 -1.02
CA VAL A 382 -8.73 -3.28 -0.70
C VAL A 382 -7.94 -4.48 -0.20
N ARG A 383 -6.72 -4.62 -0.71
CA ARG A 383 -5.82 -5.74 -0.38
C ARG A 383 -4.43 -5.24 -0.02
N TYR A 384 -3.78 -6.04 0.81
CA TYR A 384 -2.35 -5.99 1.03
C TYR A 384 -1.75 -7.19 0.29
N TYR A 385 -0.65 -6.98 -0.42
CA TYR A 385 0.03 -8.09 -1.06
C TYR A 385 0.38 -9.17 -0.04
N SER A 386 0.16 -10.43 -0.42
CA SER A 386 0.49 -11.60 0.37
C SER A 386 1.01 -12.72 -0.51
N ASN A 387 1.40 -13.83 0.11
CA ASN A 387 1.79 -15.05 -0.61
C ASN A 387 0.66 -15.56 -1.53
N LEU A 388 -0.62 -15.30 -1.24
CA LEU A 388 -1.74 -15.75 -2.08
C LEU A 388 -1.70 -15.15 -3.49
N GLU A 389 -1.37 -13.86 -3.60
CA GLU A 389 -1.17 -13.18 -4.88
C GLU A 389 -0.05 -13.83 -5.70
N ASN A 390 1.05 -14.16 -5.01
CA ASN A 390 2.22 -14.79 -5.62
C ASN A 390 1.87 -16.20 -6.13
N GLU A 391 1.10 -16.98 -5.38
CA GLU A 391 0.59 -18.28 -5.81
C GLU A 391 -0.21 -18.18 -7.11
N ILE A 392 -1.19 -17.25 -7.15
CA ILE A 392 -1.98 -17.01 -8.36
C ILE A 392 -1.07 -16.57 -9.53
N TYR A 393 -0.16 -15.64 -9.30
CA TYR A 393 0.75 -15.15 -10.34
C TYR A 393 1.58 -16.28 -10.96
N TRP A 394 2.25 -17.09 -10.14
CA TRP A 394 3.09 -18.18 -10.63
C TRP A 394 2.30 -19.33 -11.23
N MET A 395 1.10 -19.62 -10.71
CA MET A 395 0.16 -20.55 -11.31
C MET A 395 -0.21 -20.11 -12.73
N VAL A 396 -0.64 -18.85 -12.90
CA VAL A 396 -0.98 -18.28 -14.21
C VAL A 396 0.24 -18.27 -15.14
N TYR A 397 1.43 -17.95 -14.63
CA TYR A 397 2.70 -18.04 -15.38
C TYR A 397 2.94 -19.46 -15.90
N LYS A 398 2.83 -20.47 -15.02
CA LYS A 398 3.00 -21.90 -15.36
C LYS A 398 1.96 -22.35 -16.40
N CYS A 399 0.70 -21.94 -16.25
CA CYS A 399 -0.36 -22.26 -17.21
C CYS A 399 -0.11 -21.61 -18.59
N LEU A 400 0.10 -20.29 -18.63
CA LEU A 400 0.11 -19.48 -19.86
C LEU A 400 1.43 -19.51 -20.65
N ALA A 401 2.48 -20.15 -20.13
CA ALA A 401 3.85 -20.08 -20.65
C ALA A 401 3.95 -20.00 -22.19
N ARG A 402 4.28 -18.79 -22.67
CA ARG A 402 5.56 -18.46 -23.33
C ARG A 402 5.93 -17.03 -22.97
N ASP A 403 7.09 -16.81 -22.34
CA ASP A 403 8.08 -15.84 -22.83
C ASP A 403 9.42 -15.95 -22.09
N LYS A 404 10.24 -16.89 -22.59
CA LYS A 404 11.71 -16.99 -22.64
C LYS A 404 12.13 -18.44 -22.97
N ASP A 405 11.36 -19.44 -22.55
CA ASP A 405 11.73 -20.87 -22.64
C ASP A 405 11.15 -21.68 -23.80
N SER A 406 10.38 -21.08 -24.71
CA SER A 406 9.79 -21.79 -25.88
C SER A 406 8.87 -22.98 -25.56
N ALA A 407 8.55 -23.29 -24.31
CA ALA A 407 7.58 -24.33 -23.95
C ALA A 407 6.18 -23.96 -24.49
N PRO A 408 5.36 -24.91 -24.98
CA PRO A 408 3.96 -24.65 -25.30
C PRO A 408 3.15 -24.39 -24.01
N PRO A 409 2.01 -23.70 -24.08
CA PRO A 409 1.07 -23.63 -22.96
C PRO A 409 0.63 -25.02 -22.51
N LEU A 410 0.33 -25.17 -21.22
CA LEU A 410 -0.12 -26.45 -20.67
C LEU A 410 -1.45 -26.90 -21.29
N SER A 411 -1.61 -28.20 -21.47
CA SER A 411 -2.88 -28.80 -21.85
C SER A 411 -3.96 -28.55 -20.80
N ALA A 412 -5.24 -28.67 -21.16
CA ALA A 412 -6.34 -28.45 -20.21
C ALA A 412 -6.30 -29.39 -19.00
N GLU A 413 -5.72 -30.59 -19.14
CA GLU A 413 -5.55 -31.53 -18.03
C GLU A 413 -4.40 -31.10 -17.11
N GLU A 414 -3.24 -30.77 -17.67
CA GLU A 414 -2.09 -30.26 -16.90
C GLU A 414 -2.42 -28.94 -16.19
N ARG A 415 -3.24 -28.07 -16.80
CA ARG A 415 -3.69 -26.83 -16.15
C ARG A 415 -4.55 -27.12 -14.92
N ARG A 416 -5.52 -28.02 -15.03
CA ARG A 416 -6.35 -28.43 -13.88
C ARG A 416 -5.51 -28.95 -12.73
N GLU A 417 -4.48 -29.76 -13.02
CA GLU A 417 -3.56 -30.25 -11.97
C GLU A 417 -2.73 -29.13 -11.32
N VAL A 418 -2.31 -28.12 -12.09
CA VAL A 418 -1.59 -26.97 -11.54
C VAL A 418 -2.52 -26.11 -10.67
N ILE A 419 -3.72 -25.81 -11.16
CA ILE A 419 -4.72 -24.99 -10.44
C ILE A 419 -5.16 -25.68 -9.15
N HIS A 420 -5.46 -26.99 -9.20
CA HIS A 420 -5.84 -27.77 -8.01
C HIS A 420 -4.77 -27.71 -6.92
N ARG A 421 -3.51 -27.98 -7.28
CA ARG A 421 -2.39 -27.92 -6.32
C ARG A 421 -2.17 -26.52 -5.76
N THR A 422 -2.24 -25.49 -6.60
CA THR A 422 -2.12 -24.09 -6.14
C THR A 422 -3.25 -23.77 -5.16
N TYR A 423 -4.48 -24.19 -5.44
CA TYR A 423 -5.61 -23.99 -4.54
C TYR A 423 -5.39 -24.72 -3.20
N GLU A 424 -4.95 -25.99 -3.22
CA GLU A 424 -4.59 -26.72 -1.98
C GLU A 424 -3.47 -26.01 -1.19
N GLU A 425 -2.45 -25.47 -1.87
CA GLU A 425 -1.36 -24.69 -1.26
C GLU A 425 -1.89 -23.41 -0.59
N MET A 426 -2.78 -22.68 -1.25
CA MET A 426 -3.42 -21.49 -0.70
C MET A 426 -4.33 -21.82 0.50
N GLU A 427 -5.08 -22.93 0.47
CA GLU A 427 -5.87 -23.39 1.61
C GLU A 427 -4.99 -23.74 2.80
N MET A 428 -3.85 -24.40 2.58
CA MET A 428 -2.89 -24.69 3.66
C MET A 428 -2.35 -23.42 4.31
N GLN A 429 -2.04 -22.38 3.54
CA GLN A 429 -1.56 -21.08 4.06
C GLN A 429 -2.57 -20.37 4.96
N MET A 430 -3.86 -20.71 4.88
CA MET A 430 -4.88 -20.15 5.78
C MET A 430 -4.74 -20.68 7.20
N ALA A 431 -4.29 -21.92 7.37
CA ALA A 431 -4.17 -22.61 8.66
C ALA A 431 -2.81 -22.42 9.37
N GLU A 432 -1.84 -21.78 8.72
CA GLU A 432 -0.49 -21.49 9.26
C GLU A 432 -0.45 -20.23 10.13
#